data_AF-A0A7W7S5Z8-F1
#
_entry.id   AF-A0A7W7S5Z8-F1
#
_cell.length_a   1.000
_cell.length_b   1.000
_cell.length_c   1.000
_cell.angle_alpha   90.00
_cell.angle_beta   90.00
_cell.angle_gamma   90.00
#
_symmetry.space_group_name_H-M   'P 1'
#
loop_
_entity.id
_entity.type
_entity.pdbx_description
1 polymer ?
#
loop_
_entity_poly.entity_id
_entity_poly.type
_entity_poly.pdbx_seq_one_letter_code
_entity_poly.pdbx_strand_id
1 'polypeptide(L)'
;MPVDFPTEDEEAAYGRYAGAPSQADLERVFLLDKGFAAVEAELRAWVAARSWTSGDGPKAIFIDAVGWLRERDVLLPGVTTLARLVVQVRDDTTR
;
A
#
# COMPACT_ATOMS: atom_id res chain seq x y z
N MET A 1 -21.44 25.82 -12.34
CA MET A 1 -20.27 26.21 -11.54
C MET A 1 -19.11 26.39 -12.51
N PRO A 2 -18.58 27.60 -12.73
CA PRO A 2 -17.34 27.78 -13.48
C PRO A 2 -16.18 27.23 -12.65
N VAL A 3 -15.32 26.44 -13.29
CA VAL A 3 -14.05 25.99 -12.72
C VAL A 3 -12.99 26.96 -13.23
N ASP A 4 -12.51 27.86 -12.37
CA ASP A 4 -11.40 28.73 -12.72
C ASP A 4 -10.13 27.88 -12.88
N PHE A 5 -9.44 28.07 -14.00
CA PHE A 5 -8.16 27.42 -14.23
C PHE A 5 -7.10 28.02 -13.29
N PRO A 6 -6.23 27.19 -12.70
CA PRO A 6 -5.16 27.67 -11.84
C PRO A 6 -4.25 28.63 -12.60
N THR A 7 -3.83 29.69 -11.93
CA THR A 7 -2.88 30.70 -12.44
C THR A 7 -1.48 30.09 -12.65
N GLU A 8 -0.62 30.69 -13.48
CA GLU A 8 0.75 30.18 -13.75
C GLU A 8 1.57 29.93 -12.47
N ASP A 9 1.36 30.73 -11.42
CA ASP A 9 1.94 30.54 -10.09
C ASP A 9 1.37 29.31 -9.35
N GLU A 10 0.07 29.04 -9.50
CA GLU A 10 -0.58 27.85 -8.94
C GLU A 10 -0.19 26.58 -9.72
N GLU A 11 -0.05 26.65 -11.04
CA GLU A 11 0.52 25.58 -11.87
C GLU A 11 1.99 25.31 -11.51
N ALA A 12 2.78 26.36 -11.25
CA ALA A 12 4.17 26.22 -10.82
C ALA A 12 4.32 25.60 -9.41
N ALA A 13 3.26 25.67 -8.61
CA ALA A 13 3.12 24.99 -7.32
C ALA A 13 2.50 23.58 -7.47
N TYR A 14 1.71 23.34 -8.53
CA TYR A 14 1.05 22.08 -8.79
C TYR A 14 2.09 20.99 -9.09
N GLY A 15 2.15 19.97 -8.24
CA GLY A 15 3.14 18.89 -8.33
C GLY A 15 4.43 19.14 -7.56
N ARG A 16 4.64 20.31 -6.95
CA ARG A 16 5.65 20.48 -5.88
C ARG A 16 5.07 20.03 -4.55
N TYR A 17 4.98 18.72 -4.35
CA TYR A 17 4.99 18.21 -3.00
C TYR A 17 6.27 18.73 -2.32
N ALA A 18 6.16 19.56 -1.29
CA ALA A 18 7.30 20.14 -0.55
C ALA A 18 8.29 19.07 -0.03
N GLY A 19 7.84 17.83 0.01
CA GLY A 19 8.57 16.57 0.06
C GLY A 19 7.55 15.45 -0.09
N ALA A 20 7.99 14.19 -0.24
CA ALA A 20 7.05 13.06 -0.13
C ALA A 20 6.26 13.21 1.18
N PRO A 21 4.92 13.15 1.16
CA PRO A 21 4.10 13.37 2.36
C PRO A 21 4.61 12.45 3.47
N SER A 22 4.84 13.03 4.66
CA SER A 22 5.37 12.25 5.76
C SER A 22 4.34 11.21 6.18
N GLN A 23 4.79 10.13 6.83
CA GLN A 23 3.88 9.09 7.29
C GLN A 23 2.76 9.67 8.17
N ALA A 24 3.08 10.66 9.00
CA ALA A 24 2.13 11.37 9.86
C ALA A 24 1.10 12.22 9.07
N ASP A 25 1.48 12.77 7.91
CA ASP A 25 0.55 13.50 7.04
C ASP A 25 -0.43 12.54 6.36
N LEU A 26 0.05 11.37 5.96
CA LEU A 26 -0.78 10.32 5.36
C LEU A 26 -1.74 9.72 6.39
N GLU A 27 -1.28 9.45 7.61
CA GLU A 27 -2.10 8.96 8.73
C GLU A 27 -3.28 9.92 9.02
N ARG A 28 -3.02 11.24 8.99
CA ARG A 28 -4.02 12.28 9.28
C ARG A 28 -5.06 12.45 8.17
N VAL A 29 -4.67 12.27 6.90
CA VAL A 29 -5.56 12.45 5.73
C VAL A 29 -6.32 11.16 5.39
N PHE A 30 -5.72 9.98 5.62
CA PHE A 30 -6.33 8.69 5.27
C PHE A 30 -7.01 7.97 6.43
N LEU A 31 -7.00 8.51 7.66
CA LEU A 31 -7.61 7.87 8.86
C LEU A 31 -7.04 6.46 9.13
N LEU A 32 -5.78 6.19 8.76
CA LEU A 32 -5.14 4.88 8.94
C LEU A 32 -4.29 4.92 10.22
N ASP A 33 -4.67 4.08 11.20
CA ASP A 33 -4.15 4.11 12.58
C ASP A 33 -2.81 3.36 12.74
N LYS A 34 -2.40 2.54 11.75
CA LYS A 34 -1.22 1.66 11.86
C LYS A 34 -0.26 1.77 10.68
N GLY A 35 1.03 1.96 10.97
CA GLY A 35 2.10 1.85 9.97
C GLY A 35 2.35 0.40 9.54
N PHE A 36 2.71 0.19 8.28
CA PHE A 36 2.94 -1.14 7.70
C PHE A 36 3.88 -2.05 8.51
N ALA A 37 4.94 -1.50 9.10
CA ALA A 37 5.93 -2.26 9.85
C ALA A 37 5.29 -3.03 11.04
N ALA A 38 4.19 -2.52 11.59
CA ALA A 38 3.49 -3.16 12.71
C ALA A 38 2.78 -4.46 12.31
N VAL A 39 2.43 -4.62 11.02
CA VAL A 39 1.64 -5.75 10.52
C VAL A 39 2.40 -6.63 9.53
N GLU A 40 3.65 -6.28 9.19
CA GLU A 40 4.42 -6.97 8.15
C GLU A 40 4.55 -8.48 8.43
N ALA A 41 4.84 -8.87 9.68
CA ALA A 41 4.98 -10.26 10.07
C ALA A 41 3.65 -11.04 9.95
N GLU A 42 2.54 -10.44 10.36
CA GLU A 42 1.20 -11.03 10.25
C GLU A 42 0.78 -11.17 8.79
N LEU A 43 1.06 -10.14 7.97
CA LEU A 43 0.81 -10.18 6.54
C LEU A 43 1.60 -11.31 5.86
N ARG A 44 2.88 -11.49 6.20
CA ARG A 44 3.71 -12.59 5.65
C ARG A 44 3.11 -13.95 5.97
N ALA A 45 2.71 -14.18 7.22
CA ALA A 45 2.07 -15.43 7.62
C ALA A 45 0.74 -15.67 6.89
N TRP A 46 -0.07 -14.62 6.74
CA TRP A 46 -1.34 -14.68 6.01
C TRP A 46 -1.16 -14.95 4.51
N VAL A 47 -0.18 -14.30 3.87
CA VAL A 47 0.16 -14.53 2.45
C VAL A 47 0.66 -15.96 2.25
N ALA A 48 1.49 -16.48 3.16
CA ALA A 48 1.95 -17.87 3.11
C ALA A 48 0.79 -18.86 3.25
N ALA A 49 -0.13 -18.64 4.20
CA ALA A 49 -1.31 -19.51 4.34
C ALA A 49 -2.21 -19.47 3.08
N ARG A 50 -2.33 -18.31 2.44
CA ARG A 50 -3.14 -18.13 1.23
C ARG A 50 -2.50 -18.75 -0.02
N SER A 51 -1.17 -18.78 -0.12
CA SER A 51 -0.47 -19.43 -1.26
C SER A 51 -0.76 -20.93 -1.34
N TRP A 52 -0.92 -21.60 -0.19
CA TRP A 52 -1.28 -23.02 -0.11
C TRP A 52 -2.77 -23.32 -0.37
N THR A 53 -3.65 -22.33 -0.23
CA THR A 53 -5.10 -22.56 -0.22
C THR A 53 -5.74 -22.39 -1.59
N SER A 54 -5.27 -21.43 -2.40
CA SER A 54 -6.00 -21.02 -3.62
C SER A 54 -5.30 -21.33 -4.94
N GLY A 55 -3.99 -21.62 -4.95
CA GLY A 55 -3.23 -21.74 -6.22
C GLY A 55 -3.21 -20.43 -7.04
N ASP A 56 -3.56 -19.31 -6.40
CA ASP A 56 -3.75 -18.01 -7.03
C ASP A 56 -2.42 -17.43 -7.52
N GLY A 57 -2.46 -16.84 -8.72
CA GLY A 57 -1.30 -16.15 -9.28
C GLY A 57 -0.87 -14.94 -8.42
N PRO A 58 0.38 -14.46 -8.54
CA PRO A 58 0.92 -13.37 -7.71
C PRO A 58 0.07 -12.09 -7.70
N LYS A 59 -0.65 -11.82 -8.80
CA LYS A 59 -1.56 -10.67 -8.91
C LYS A 59 -2.80 -10.80 -8.01
N ALA A 60 -3.39 -11.99 -7.91
CA ALA A 60 -4.57 -12.21 -7.07
C ALA A 60 -4.20 -12.08 -5.58
N ILE A 61 -3.10 -12.72 -5.17
CA ILE A 61 -2.56 -12.60 -3.80
C ILE A 61 -2.22 -11.14 -3.46
N PHE A 62 -1.68 -10.38 -4.41
CA PHE A 62 -1.40 -8.96 -4.23
C PHE A 62 -2.68 -8.14 -3.98
N ILE A 63 -3.73 -8.36 -4.77
CA ILE A 63 -5.00 -7.64 -4.62
C ILE A 63 -5.64 -7.98 -3.27
N ASP A 64 -5.63 -9.25 -2.87
CA ASP A 64 -6.17 -9.66 -1.58
C ASP A 64 -5.34 -9.09 -0.41
N ALA A 65 -4.02 -8.99 -0.55
CA ALA A 65 -3.16 -8.36 0.45
C ALA A 65 -3.47 -6.86 0.62
N VAL A 66 -3.81 -6.14 -0.47
CA VAL A 66 -4.29 -4.75 -0.38
C VAL A 66 -5.63 -4.68 0.36
N GLY A 67 -6.55 -5.62 0.09
CA GLY A 67 -7.82 -5.73 0.82
C GLY A 67 -7.61 -5.94 2.32
N TRP A 68 -6.75 -6.89 2.67
CA TRP A 68 -6.40 -7.22 4.05
C TRP A 68 -5.81 -6.03 4.83
N LEU A 69 -4.95 -5.23 4.19
CA LEU A 69 -4.35 -4.03 4.79
C LEU A 69 -5.38 -2.92 5.01
N ARG A 70 -6.32 -2.75 4.06
CA ARG A 70 -7.41 -1.77 4.17
C ARG A 70 -8.40 -2.13 5.26
N GLU A 71 -8.73 -3.40 5.44
CA GLU A 71 -9.60 -3.87 6.52
C GLU A 71 -9.02 -3.65 7.93
N ARG A 72 -7.70 -3.43 8.03
CA ARG A 72 -6.97 -3.25 9.29
C ARG A 72 -6.52 -1.81 9.53
N ASP A 73 -6.99 -0.88 8.70
CA ASP A 73 -6.61 0.53 8.73
C ASP A 73 -5.09 0.72 8.70
N VAL A 74 -4.40 -0.08 7.88
CA VAL A 74 -2.95 -0.02 7.72
C VAL A 74 -2.58 0.90 6.58
N LEU A 75 -1.65 1.82 6.82
CA LEU A 75 -1.05 2.63 5.78
C LEU A 75 -0.28 1.74 4.80
N LEU A 76 -0.70 1.77 3.53
CA LEU A 76 -0.08 0.95 2.50
C LEU A 76 1.40 1.33 2.34
N PRO A 77 2.34 0.37 2.50
CA PRO A 77 3.69 0.59 2.06
C PRO A 77 3.62 0.67 0.54
N GLY A 78 4.18 1.70 -0.10
CA GLY A 78 3.99 1.92 -1.54
C GLY A 78 4.06 0.64 -2.39
N VAL A 79 3.26 0.58 -3.48
CA VAL A 79 2.96 -0.62 -4.30
C VAL A 79 4.14 -1.59 -4.50
N THR A 80 5.34 -1.07 -4.78
CA THR A 80 6.55 -1.87 -5.00
C THR A 80 7.01 -2.67 -3.78
N THR A 81 6.84 -2.13 -2.57
CA THR A 81 7.17 -2.83 -1.32
C THR A 81 6.25 -4.02 -1.10
N LEU A 82 4.94 -3.81 -1.26
CA LEU A 82 3.97 -4.89 -1.13
C LEU A 82 4.16 -5.98 -2.20
N ALA A 83 4.42 -5.59 -3.45
CA ALA A 83 4.68 -6.54 -4.54
C ALA A 83 5.91 -7.42 -4.28
N ARG A 84 7.01 -6.85 -3.76
CA ARG A 84 8.20 -7.61 -3.40
C ARG A 84 7.93 -8.59 -2.26
N LEU A 85 7.18 -8.19 -1.24
CA LEU A 85 6.82 -9.07 -0.13
C LEU A 85 6.02 -10.28 -0.61
N VAL A 86 5.02 -10.06 -1.46
CA VAL A 86 4.18 -11.15 -2.01
C VAL A 86 5.02 -12.15 -2.81
N VAL A 87 5.93 -11.67 -3.65
CA VAL A 87 6.84 -12.54 -4.42
C VAL A 87 7.74 -13.34 -3.48
N GLN A 88 8.36 -12.68 -2.50
CA GLN A 88 9.28 -13.32 -1.56
C GLN A 88 8.59 -14.41 -0.73
N VAL A 89 7.43 -14.12 -0.14
CA VAL A 89 6.69 -15.10 0.67
C VAL A 89 6.28 -16.32 -0.16
N ARG A 90 5.90 -16.12 -1.44
CA ARG A 90 5.58 -17.23 -2.34
C ARG A 90 6.80 -18.12 -2.60
N ASP A 91 7.94 -17.51 -2.89
CA ASP A 91 9.18 -18.26 -3.16
C ASP A 91 9.63 -19.05 -1.91
N ASP A 92 9.47 -18.47 -0.72
CA ASP A 92 9.75 -19.15 0.55
C ASP A 92 8.80 -20.34 0.79
N THR A 93 7.55 -20.30 0.31
CA THR A 93 6.61 -21.44 0.40
C THR A 93 6.81 -22.52 -0.66
N THR A 94 7.52 -22.21 -1.75
CA THR A 94 7.73 -23.16 -2.86
C THR A 94 9.04 -23.96 -2.72
N ARG A 95 9.84 -23.67 -1.69
CA ARG A 95 11.17 -24.26 -1.45
C ARG A 95 11.11 -25.35 -0.39
#